data_AF-A0A382LQ05-F1
#
_entry.id   AF-A0A382LQ05-F1
#
_cell.length_a   1.000
_cell.length_b   1.000
_cell.length_c   1.000
_cell.angle_alpha   90.00
_cell.angle_beta   90.00
_cell.angle_gamma   90.00
#
_symmetry.space_group_name_H-M   'P 1'
#
loop_
_entity.id
_entity.type
_entity.pdbx_description
1 polymer ?
#
loop_
_entity_poly.entity_id
_entity_poly.type
_entity_poly.pdbx_seq_one_letter_code
_entity_poly.pdbx_strand_id
1 'polypeptide(L)'
;MAVIKLNGSEAAIASASNVGFAKLVRVLNNKGSVQVITHKNAGGTTLGTVTLAAGEIAYIQKAPSDTLTGAATSLAVNVNFAN
;
A
#
# COMPACT_ATOMS: atom_id res chain seq x y z
N MET A 1 6.43 -17.87 -6.11
CA MET A 1 6.84 -17.16 -4.88
C MET A 1 7.79 -16.05 -5.31
N ALA A 2 7.48 -14.78 -5.08
CA ALA A 2 8.35 -13.67 -5.48
C ALA A 2 9.24 -13.28 -4.30
N VAL A 3 10.56 -13.18 -4.54
CA VAL A 3 11.50 -12.62 -3.56
C VAL A 3 11.38 -11.10 -3.64
N ILE A 4 11.24 -10.44 -2.49
CA ILE A 4 11.13 -8.98 -2.40
C ILE A 4 12.25 -8.42 -1.55
N LYS A 5 12.74 -7.24 -1.95
CA LYS A 5 13.65 -6.42 -1.16
C LYS A 5 12.83 -5.42 -0.36
N LEU A 6 13.07 -5.35 0.96
CA LEU A 6 12.50 -4.33 1.83
C LEU A 6 13.35 -3.05 1.75
N ASN A 7 12.71 -1.90 1.61
CA ASN A 7 13.39 -0.59 1.59
C ASN A 7 12.95 0.33 2.72
N GLY A 8 12.17 -0.18 3.67
CA GLY A 8 11.68 0.59 4.81
C GLY A 8 10.92 -0.29 5.80
N SER A 9 10.45 0.34 6.88
CA SER A 9 9.63 -0.31 7.88
C SER A 9 8.16 -0.34 7.45
N GLU A 10 7.46 -1.42 7.81
CA GLU A 10 6.02 -1.51 7.65
C GLU A 10 5.29 -0.53 8.59
N ALA A 11 4.25 0.13 8.09
CA ALA A 11 3.43 1.04 8.87
C ALA A 11 1.97 1.02 8.40
N ALA A 12 1.05 1.34 9.30
CA ALA A 12 -0.36 1.51 8.95
C ALA A 12 -0.58 2.74 8.05
N ILE A 13 -1.45 2.61 7.05
CA ILE A 13 -1.86 3.70 6.14
C ILE A 13 -3.27 4.21 6.46
N ALA A 14 -3.58 4.39 7.75
CA ALA A 14 -4.86 4.93 8.24
C ALA A 14 -5.15 6.36 7.73
N SER A 15 -4.11 7.07 7.30
CA SER A 15 -4.15 8.36 6.63
C SER A 15 -3.31 8.30 5.35
N ALA A 16 -3.46 9.30 4.49
CA ALA A 16 -2.73 9.38 3.23
C ALA A 16 -1.21 9.34 3.45
N SER A 17 -0.57 8.32 2.89
CA SER A 17 0.87 8.09 3.01
C SER A 17 1.48 7.78 1.67
N ASN A 18 2.62 8.40 1.36
CA ASN A 18 3.43 8.07 0.19
C ASN A 18 4.37 6.88 0.43
N VAL A 19 4.34 6.29 1.64
CA VAL A 19 5.12 5.12 2.06
C VAL A 19 6.62 5.30 1.77
N GLY A 20 7.16 6.46 2.15
CA GLY A 20 8.57 6.79 1.93
C GLY A 20 8.92 6.92 0.44
N PHE A 21 8.05 7.58 -0.32
CA PHE A 21 8.19 7.77 -1.78
C PHE A 21 8.35 6.47 -2.58
N ALA A 22 7.76 5.37 -2.10
CA ALA A 22 7.80 4.08 -2.76
C ALA A 22 7.21 4.11 -4.18
N LYS A 23 7.84 3.39 -5.10
CA LYS A 23 7.30 3.13 -6.46
C LYS A 23 6.49 1.84 -6.52
N LEU A 24 6.75 0.91 -5.59
CA LEU A 24 5.99 -0.31 -5.39
C LEU A 24 5.77 -0.49 -3.88
N VAL A 25 4.53 -0.75 -3.50
CA VAL A 25 4.12 -0.93 -2.10
C VAL A 25 3.47 -2.28 -1.94
N ARG A 26 3.95 -3.07 -0.98
CA ARG A 26 3.25 -4.27 -0.53
C ARG A 26 2.27 -3.85 0.57
N VAL A 27 0.99 -4.15 0.38
CA VAL A 27 -0.08 -3.83 1.34
C VAL A 27 -0.69 -5.11 1.89
N LEU A 28 -0.74 -5.25 3.22
CA LEU A 28 -1.49 -6.28 3.94
C LEU A 28 -2.82 -5.72 4.43
N ASN A 29 -3.90 -6.49 4.27
CA ASN A 29 -5.06 -6.32 5.13
C ASN A 29 -4.98 -7.28 6.33
N ASN A 30 -4.62 -6.77 7.52
CA ASN A 30 -4.56 -7.60 8.74
C ASN A 30 -5.88 -7.61 9.53
N LYS A 31 -6.97 -7.07 8.96
CA LYS A 31 -8.31 -7.16 9.53
C LYS A 31 -8.95 -8.52 9.23
N GLY A 32 -9.82 -8.98 10.11
CA GLY A 32 -10.70 -10.14 9.86
C GLY A 32 -11.86 -9.89 8.88
N SER A 33 -11.83 -8.83 8.09
CA SER A 33 -12.86 -8.49 7.09
C SER A 33 -12.24 -7.69 5.93
N VAL A 34 -13.01 -7.52 4.85
CA VAL A 34 -12.56 -6.77 3.68
C VAL A 34 -12.16 -5.33 4.02
N GLN A 35 -11.17 -4.80 3.31
CA GLN A 35 -10.72 -3.41 3.40
C GLN A 35 -10.56 -2.80 2.01
N VAL A 36 -10.86 -1.52 1.87
CA VAL A 36 -10.63 -0.77 0.63
C VAL A 36 -9.35 0.02 0.78
N ILE A 37 -8.45 -0.12 -0.19
CA ILE A 37 -7.27 0.72 -0.35
C ILE A 37 -7.58 1.75 -1.44
N THR A 38 -7.34 3.02 -1.14
CA THR A 38 -7.53 4.14 -2.06
C THR A 38 -6.18 4.68 -2.48
N HIS A 39 -5.98 4.84 -3.79
CA HIS A 39 -4.80 5.47 -4.37
C HIS A 39 -5.17 6.87 -4.85
N LYS A 40 -4.45 7.88 -4.37
CA LYS A 40 -4.60 9.28 -4.76
C LYS A 40 -3.30 9.83 -5.31
N ASN A 41 -3.40 10.76 -6.27
CA ASN A 41 -2.27 11.58 -6.65
C ASN A 41 -1.90 12.58 -5.54
N ALA A 42 -0.76 13.26 -5.68
CA ALA A 42 -0.32 14.29 -4.72
C ALA A 42 -1.31 15.46 -4.54
N GLY A 43 -2.15 15.72 -5.54
CA GLY A 43 -3.21 16.73 -5.49
C GLY A 43 -4.49 16.27 -4.77
N GLY A 44 -4.53 15.03 -4.27
CA GLY A 44 -5.67 14.47 -3.56
C GLY A 44 -6.76 13.87 -4.46
N THR A 45 -6.59 13.89 -5.78
CA THR A 45 -7.50 13.23 -6.72
C THR A 45 -7.36 11.71 -6.59
N THR A 46 -8.49 11.02 -6.42
CA THR A 46 -8.52 9.55 -6.46
C THR A 46 -8.21 9.04 -7.86
N LEU A 47 -7.18 8.21 -7.96
CA LEU A 47 -6.78 7.52 -9.19
C LEU A 47 -7.44 6.14 -9.29
N GLY A 48 -7.70 5.50 -8.15
CA GLY A 48 -8.39 4.21 -8.12
C GLY A 48 -8.54 3.64 -6.70
N THR A 49 -9.25 2.52 -6.61
CA THR A 49 -9.43 1.76 -5.38
C THR A 49 -9.31 0.27 -5.65
N VAL A 50 -8.94 -0.49 -4.62
CA VAL A 50 -8.94 -1.96 -4.65
C VAL A 50 -9.44 -2.50 -3.31
N THR A 51 -10.22 -3.58 -3.34
CA THR A 51 -10.64 -4.29 -2.13
C THR A 51 -9.67 -5.43 -1.87
N LEU A 52 -9.20 -5.54 -0.62
CA LEU A 52 -8.41 -6.67 -0.12
C LEU A 52 -9.28 -7.47 0.86
N ALA A 53 -9.39 -8.78 0.65
CA ALA A 53 -9.97 -9.72 1.60
C ALA A 53 -9.14 -9.78 2.91
N ALA A 54 -9.70 -10.45 3.92
CA ALA A 54 -8.99 -10.65 5.18
C ALA A 54 -7.68 -11.43 4.95
N GLY A 55 -6.56 -10.89 5.42
CA GLY A 55 -5.24 -11.50 5.24
C GLY A 55 -4.64 -11.35 3.84
N GLU A 56 -5.34 -10.70 2.89
CA GLU A 56 -4.86 -10.56 1.51
C GLU A 56 -3.69 -9.57 1.41
N ILE A 57 -2.84 -9.82 0.41
CA ILE A 57 -1.67 -9.01 0.08
C ILE A 57 -1.82 -8.50 -1.35
N ALA A 58 -1.65 -7.19 -1.54
CA ALA A 58 -1.55 -6.58 -2.85
C ALA A 58 -0.18 -5.89 -3.03
N TYR A 59 0.32 -5.89 -4.27
CA TYR A 59 1.49 -5.11 -4.67
C TYR A 59 1.03 -3.98 -5.58
N ILE A 60 1.07 -2.75 -5.07
CA ILE A 60 0.51 -1.58 -5.73
C ILE A 60 1.66 -0.72 -6.24
N GLN A 61 1.74 -0.59 -7.57
CA GLN A 61 2.62 0.37 -8.21
C GLN A 61 1.97 1.77 -8.16
N LYS A 62 2.78 2.80 -7.87
CA LYS A 62 2.33 4.18 -7.80
C LYS A 62 3.45 5.15 -8.17
N ALA A 63 3.13 6.41 -8.46
CA ALA A 63 4.16 7.44 -8.54
C ALA A 63 4.73 7.72 -7.12
N PRO A 64 5.99 8.17 -7.00
CA PRO A 64 6.61 8.41 -5.69
C PRO A 64 5.79 9.34 -4.80
N SER A 65 5.21 10.40 -5.36
CA SER A 65 4.42 11.40 -4.64
C SER A 65 2.97 10.98 -4.38
N ASP A 66 2.48 9.94 -5.05
CA ASP A 66 1.13 9.42 -4.82
C ASP A 66 1.01 8.81 -3.43
N THR A 67 -0.20 8.88 -2.90
CA THR A 67 -0.54 8.35 -1.59
C THR A 67 -1.47 7.15 -1.68
N LEU A 68 -1.28 6.22 -0.74
CA LEU A 68 -2.24 5.16 -0.43
C LEU A 68 -2.92 5.48 0.89
N THR A 69 -4.19 5.12 1.02
CA THR A 69 -4.96 5.23 2.25
C THR A 69 -5.86 4.02 2.41
N GLY A 70 -5.88 3.44 3.61
CA GLY A 70 -6.78 2.38 4.03
C GLY A 70 -7.24 2.62 5.47
N ALA A 71 -7.63 1.57 6.17
CA ALA A 71 -7.82 1.65 7.62
C ALA A 71 -6.50 1.44 8.37
N ALA A 72 -6.53 1.59 9.71
CA ALA A 72 -5.39 1.26 10.57
C ALA A 72 -4.93 -0.20 10.45
N THR A 73 -5.79 -1.09 9.96
CA THR A 73 -5.50 -2.49 9.67
C THR A 73 -4.98 -2.74 8.24
N SER A 74 -4.67 -1.68 7.50
CA SER A 74 -3.99 -1.75 6.21
C SER A 74 -2.52 -1.39 6.43
N LEU A 75 -1.66 -2.42 6.44
CA LEU A 75 -0.23 -2.25 6.68
C LEU A 75 0.52 -2.19 5.36
N ALA A 76 1.41 -1.24 5.19
CA ALA A 76 2.13 -1.00 3.94
C ALA A 76 3.63 -0.90 4.16
N VAL A 77 4.41 -1.46 3.24
CA VAL A 77 5.87 -1.38 3.23
C VAL A 77 6.41 -1.10 1.83
N ASN A 78 7.42 -0.24 1.75
CA ASN A 78 8.17 0.05 0.52
C ASN A 78 9.01 -1.18 0.13
N VAL A 79 8.81 -1.67 -1.09
CA VAL A 79 9.51 -2.86 -1.60
C VAL A 79 9.95 -2.70 -3.04
N ASN A 80 10.90 -3.53 -3.46
CA ASN A 80 11.19 -3.83 -4.85
C ASN A 80 11.13 -5.34 -5.07
N PHE A 81 10.87 -5.78 -6.30
CA PHE A 81 11.17 -7.16 -6.67
C PHE A 81 12.69 -7.38 -6.61
N ALA A 82 13.12 -8.48 -6.01
CA ALA A 82 14.51 -8.89 -6.05
C ALA A 82 14.78 -9.56 -7.41
N ASN A 83 15.84 -9.10 -8.08
CA ASN A 83 16.35 -9.73 -9.30
C ASN A 83 17.35 -10.84 -8.94
#